data_AF-A0A4Y2VJ34-F1
#
_entry.id   AF-A0A4Y2VJ34-F1
#
_cell.length_a   1.000
_cell.length_b   1.000
_cell.length_c   1.000
_cell.angle_alpha   90.00
_cell.angle_beta   90.00
_cell.angle_gamma   90.00
#
_symmetry.space_group_name_H-M   'P 1'
#
loop_
_entity.id
_entity.type
_entity.pdbx_description
1 polymer ?
#
loop_
_entity_poly.entity_id
_entity_poly.type
_entity_poly.pdbx_seq_one_letter_code
_entity_poly.pdbx_strand_id
1 'polypeptide(L)'
;MSFLKRAIKEDLISLATDLGENPAPTFSKIDLVSLIEGNKHYNEDDAKLMLETVVTEREERFGMEAEQREILKMATEQERLKMAAEQERLKMVAEQKRFKMEIELERLRTTSVVSANSKPSCYELTKNVPNFDPKNGDIALFLSLFERQAKRAQIDTKDWVSGLLMLMPSDIVQLIARESEENFDHYNYIKGVLLKIQIEPRRIQEEIPSPPEEFGEILARIYF
;
A
#
# COMPACT_ATOMS: atom_id res chain seq x y z
N MET A 1 -40.78 -54.51 39.35
CA MET A 1 -41.14 -53.11 39.70
C MET A 1 -41.80 -52.47 38.48
N SER A 2 -42.88 -51.71 38.66
CA SER A 2 -43.60 -51.02 37.57
C SER A 2 -42.67 -50.09 36.77
N PHE A 3 -42.78 -50.08 35.44
CA PHE A 3 -41.94 -49.29 34.53
C PHE A 3 -42.16 -47.78 34.71
N LEU A 4 -43.36 -47.38 35.11
CA LEU A 4 -43.74 -45.99 35.39
C LEU A 4 -42.91 -45.40 36.56
N LYS A 5 -42.48 -46.22 37.51
CA LYS A 5 -41.62 -45.77 38.62
C LYS A 5 -40.24 -45.32 38.16
N ARG A 6 -39.81 -45.70 36.95
CA ARG A 6 -38.53 -45.28 36.35
C ARG A 6 -38.67 -44.00 35.52
N ALA A 7 -39.82 -43.75 34.91
CA ALA A 7 -40.09 -42.57 34.08
C ALA A 7 -39.93 -41.26 34.85
N ILE A 8 -39.55 -40.16 34.18
CA ILE A 8 -39.48 -38.86 34.84
C ILE A 8 -40.88 -38.27 35.04
N LYS A 9 -40.99 -37.25 35.89
CA LYS A 9 -42.28 -36.66 36.26
C LYS A 9 -43.00 -36.05 35.04
N GLU A 10 -42.29 -35.36 34.14
CA GLU A 10 -42.88 -34.74 32.95
C GLU A 10 -43.45 -35.78 31.98
N ASP A 11 -42.76 -36.90 31.76
CA ASP A 11 -43.25 -37.97 30.90
C ASP A 11 -44.52 -38.61 31.48
N LEU A 12 -44.57 -38.78 32.80
CA LEU A 12 -45.76 -39.30 33.49
C LEU A 12 -46.94 -38.34 33.45
N ILE A 13 -46.68 -37.03 33.51
CA ILE A 13 -47.75 -36.02 33.33
C ILE A 13 -48.34 -36.13 31.92
N SER A 14 -47.47 -36.19 30.90
CA SER A 14 -47.89 -36.28 29.50
C SER A 14 -48.66 -37.57 29.23
N LEU A 15 -48.12 -38.71 29.69
CA LEU A 15 -48.79 -40.01 29.58
C LEU A 15 -50.17 -40.03 30.24
N ALA A 16 -50.29 -39.46 31.45
CA ALA A 16 -51.59 -39.36 32.12
C ALA A 16 -52.57 -38.48 31.33
N THR A 17 -52.10 -37.36 30.76
CA THR A 17 -52.90 -36.53 29.85
C THR A 17 -53.36 -37.28 28.60
N ASP A 18 -52.49 -38.09 27.99
CA ASP A 18 -52.82 -38.88 26.80
C ASP A 18 -53.83 -40.00 27.11
N LEU A 19 -53.83 -40.52 28.35
CA LEU A 19 -54.83 -41.46 28.87
C LEU A 19 -56.17 -40.77 29.24
N GLY A 20 -56.27 -39.46 29.02
CA GLY A 20 -57.47 -38.67 29.29
C GLY A 20 -57.62 -38.22 30.74
N GLU A 21 -56.58 -38.38 31.57
CA GLU A 21 -56.54 -37.84 32.93
C GLU A 21 -56.07 -36.37 32.92
N ASN A 22 -56.40 -35.62 33.97
CA ASN A 22 -55.93 -34.25 34.14
C ASN A 22 -55.05 -34.12 35.40
N PRO A 23 -53.79 -34.60 35.35
CA PRO A 23 -52.89 -34.53 36.49
C PRO A 23 -52.50 -33.09 36.80
N ALA A 24 -52.56 -32.68 38.06
CA ALA A 24 -52.04 -31.37 38.43
C ALA A 24 -50.50 -31.35 38.35
N PRO A 25 -49.86 -30.26 37.90
CA PRO A 25 -48.39 -30.16 37.83
C PRO A 25 -47.69 -30.38 39.19
N THR A 26 -48.43 -30.18 40.29
CA THR A 26 -47.96 -30.36 41.66
C THR A 26 -47.94 -31.83 42.12
N PHE A 27 -48.56 -32.75 41.37
CA PHE A 27 -48.62 -34.17 41.75
C PHE A 27 -47.23 -34.75 41.97
N SER A 28 -47.08 -35.60 42.99
CA SER A 28 -45.83 -36.34 43.17
C SER A 28 -45.74 -37.46 42.14
N LYS A 29 -44.52 -37.95 41.90
CA LYS A 29 -44.30 -39.09 40.99
C LYS A 29 -45.12 -40.33 41.40
N ILE A 30 -45.35 -40.53 42.69
CA ILE A 30 -46.13 -41.64 43.23
C ILE A 30 -47.63 -41.45 42.93
N ASP A 31 -48.14 -40.22 43.10
CA ASP A 31 -49.53 -39.89 42.79
C ASP A 31 -49.83 -40.07 41.30
N LEU A 32 -48.90 -39.67 40.42
CA LEU A 32 -49.03 -39.85 38.97
C LEU A 32 -49.07 -41.32 38.58
N VAL A 33 -48.17 -42.13 39.12
CA VAL A 33 -48.16 -43.59 38.87
C VAL A 33 -49.48 -44.21 39.33
N SER A 34 -49.97 -43.81 40.50
CA SER A 34 -51.23 -44.33 41.05
C SER A 34 -52.44 -43.90 40.23
N LEU A 35 -52.44 -42.68 39.69
CA LEU A 35 -53.48 -42.17 38.80
C LEU A 35 -53.52 -42.95 37.47
N ILE A 36 -52.35 -43.19 36.87
CA ILE A 36 -52.21 -43.92 35.60
C ILE A 36 -52.64 -45.38 35.76
N GLU A 37 -52.11 -46.08 36.77
CA GLU A 37 -52.44 -47.49 37.02
C GLU A 37 -53.90 -47.67 37.46
N GLY A 38 -54.53 -46.62 38.00
CA GLY A 38 -55.94 -46.60 38.39
C GLY A 38 -56.93 -46.27 37.27
N ASN A 39 -56.46 -45.92 36.07
CA ASN A 39 -57.33 -45.57 34.94
C ASN A 39 -58.09 -46.81 34.43
N LYS A 40 -59.40 -46.67 34.20
CA LYS A 40 -60.30 -47.75 33.74
C LYS A 40 -59.92 -48.38 32.38
N HIS A 41 -59.13 -47.67 31.57
CA HIS A 41 -58.65 -48.07 30.26
C HIS A 41 -57.14 -48.37 30.28
N TYR A 42 -56.53 -48.51 31.46
CA TYR A 42 -55.12 -48.83 31.59
C TYR A 42 -54.81 -50.22 31.02
N ASN A 43 -53.89 -50.26 30.07
CA ASN A 43 -53.24 -51.45 29.56
C ASN A 43 -51.73 -51.25 29.67
N GLU A 44 -51.01 -52.22 30.23
CA GLU A 44 -49.58 -52.09 30.50
C GLU A 44 -48.75 -51.98 29.21
N ASP A 45 -49.08 -52.74 28.17
CA ASP A 45 -48.36 -52.73 26.90
C ASP A 45 -48.62 -51.43 26.12
N ASP A 46 -49.88 -50.98 26.09
CA ASP A 46 -50.25 -49.71 25.44
C ASP A 46 -49.62 -48.52 26.17
N ALA A 47 -49.69 -48.49 27.51
CA ALA A 47 -49.08 -47.42 28.32
C ALA A 47 -47.55 -47.37 28.17
N LYS A 48 -46.91 -48.54 27.96
CA LYS A 48 -45.48 -48.60 27.70
C LYS A 48 -45.11 -48.01 26.34
N LEU A 49 -45.90 -48.29 25.30
CA LEU A 49 -45.71 -47.73 23.95
C LEU A 49 -45.97 -46.20 23.93
N MET A 50 -47.02 -45.76 24.62
CA MET A 50 -47.33 -44.34 24.78
C MET A 50 -46.21 -43.61 25.52
N LEU A 51 -45.69 -44.19 26.60
CA LEU A 51 -44.56 -43.63 27.33
C LEU A 51 -43.29 -43.54 26.48
N GLU A 52 -42.99 -44.58 25.69
CA GLU A 52 -41.86 -44.56 24.76
C GLU A 52 -41.98 -43.41 23.76
N THR A 53 -43.18 -43.21 23.19
CA THR A 53 -43.48 -42.09 22.29
C THR A 53 -43.26 -40.74 22.96
N VAL A 54 -43.81 -40.54 24.17
CA VAL A 54 -43.61 -39.32 24.98
C VAL A 54 -42.13 -39.05 25.24
N VAL A 55 -41.36 -40.09 25.58
CA VAL A 55 -39.91 -39.97 25.83
C VAL A 55 -39.20 -39.54 24.55
N THR A 56 -39.49 -40.17 23.40
CA THR A 56 -38.89 -39.80 22.11
C THR A 56 -39.22 -38.37 21.72
N GLU A 57 -40.48 -37.94 21.82
CA GLU A 57 -40.88 -36.57 21.49
C GLU A 57 -40.22 -35.53 22.40
N ARG A 58 -40.04 -35.84 23.69
CA ARG A 58 -39.31 -34.97 24.63
C ARG A 58 -37.84 -34.84 24.22
N GLU A 59 -37.19 -35.95 23.89
CA GLU A 59 -35.79 -35.96 23.45
C GLU A 59 -35.60 -35.20 22.13
N GLU A 60 -36.49 -35.38 21.17
CA GLU A 60 -36.50 -34.62 19.91
C GLU A 60 -36.71 -33.13 20.13
N ARG A 61 -37.66 -32.75 20.98
CA ARG A 61 -37.91 -31.34 21.34
C ARG A 61 -36.69 -30.70 21.97
N PHE A 62 -36.07 -31.39 22.92
CA PHE A 62 -34.84 -30.92 23.56
C PHE A 62 -33.68 -30.82 22.56
N GLY A 63 -33.58 -31.77 21.62
CA GLY A 63 -32.62 -31.73 20.52
C GLY A 63 -32.81 -30.53 19.61
N MET A 64 -34.03 -30.27 19.16
CA MET A 64 -34.36 -29.12 18.32
C MET A 64 -34.14 -27.79 19.03
N GLU A 65 -34.50 -27.68 20.32
CA GLU A 65 -34.24 -26.47 21.12
C GLU A 65 -32.74 -26.22 21.29
N ALA A 66 -31.95 -27.27 21.52
CA ALA A 66 -30.49 -27.17 21.59
C ALA A 66 -29.90 -26.72 20.24
N GLU A 67 -30.37 -27.30 19.13
CA GLU A 67 -29.93 -26.91 17.79
C GLU A 67 -30.31 -25.46 17.46
N GLN A 68 -31.55 -25.04 17.74
CA GLN A 68 -31.99 -23.66 17.58
C GLN A 68 -31.15 -22.68 18.41
N ARG A 69 -30.81 -23.08 19.64
CA ARG A 69 -29.95 -22.28 20.51
C ARG A 69 -28.54 -22.14 19.96
N GLU A 70 -27.97 -23.19 19.38
CA GLU A 70 -26.66 -23.13 18.72
C GLU A 70 -26.72 -22.30 17.43
N ILE A 71 -27.76 -22.43 16.61
CA ILE A 71 -27.97 -21.59 15.43
C ILE A 71 -28.05 -20.12 15.82
N LEU A 72 -28.79 -19.78 16.87
CA LEU A 72 -28.90 -18.41 17.35
C LEU A 72 -27.56 -17.87 17.82
N LYS A 73 -26.77 -18.65 18.58
CA LYS A 73 -25.41 -18.26 18.98
C LYS A 73 -24.51 -18.00 17.77
N MET A 74 -24.51 -18.90 16.78
CA MET A 74 -23.71 -18.73 15.56
C MET A 74 -24.13 -17.48 14.78
N ALA A 75 -25.43 -17.22 14.65
CA ALA A 75 -25.95 -16.03 13.98
C ALA A 75 -25.49 -14.75 14.71
N THR A 76 -25.58 -14.72 16.04
CA THR A 76 -25.13 -13.55 16.83
C THR A 76 -23.63 -13.29 16.71
N GLU A 77 -22.80 -14.33 16.72
CA GLU A 77 -21.34 -14.17 16.56
C GLU A 77 -21.00 -13.75 15.12
N GLN A 78 -21.69 -14.30 14.12
CA GLN A 78 -21.51 -13.91 12.72
C GLN A 78 -21.88 -12.43 12.50
N GLU A 79 -22.96 -11.95 13.11
CA GLU A 79 -23.34 -10.54 13.04
C GLU A 79 -22.31 -9.63 13.73
N ARG A 80 -21.78 -10.06 14.89
CA ARG A 80 -20.70 -9.35 15.58
C ARG A 80 -19.44 -9.24 14.73
N LEU A 81 -19.05 -10.34 14.06
CA LEU A 81 -17.91 -10.36 13.14
C LEU A 81 -18.13 -9.45 11.92
N LYS A 82 -19.32 -9.46 11.33
CA LYS A 82 -19.67 -8.57 10.20
C LYS A 82 -19.56 -7.09 10.61
N MET A 83 -20.11 -6.73 11.77
CA MET A 83 -20.04 -5.37 12.29
C MET A 83 -18.60 -4.92 12.57
N ALA A 84 -17.78 -5.80 13.15
CA ALA A 84 -16.37 -5.52 13.40
C ALA A 84 -15.59 -5.31 12.08
N ALA A 85 -15.80 -6.16 11.08
CA ALA A 85 -15.17 -6.03 9.77
C ALA A 85 -15.60 -4.74 9.05
N GLU A 86 -16.88 -4.37 9.13
CA GLU A 86 -17.37 -3.10 8.58
C GLU A 86 -16.74 -1.90 9.28
N GLN A 87 -16.64 -1.94 10.61
CA GLN A 87 -16.00 -0.89 11.40
C GLN A 87 -14.51 -0.73 11.04
N GLU A 88 -13.79 -1.84 10.87
CA GLU A 88 -12.39 -1.82 10.41
C GLU A 88 -12.26 -1.24 9.01
N ARG A 89 -13.16 -1.61 8.09
CA ARG A 89 -13.20 -1.03 6.75
C ARG A 89 -13.43 0.48 6.78
N LEU A 90 -14.34 0.95 7.64
CA LEU A 90 -14.58 2.38 7.82
C LEU A 90 -13.36 3.11 8.40
N LYS A 91 -12.65 2.51 9.36
CA LYS A 91 -11.39 3.04 9.88
C LYS A 91 -10.33 3.16 8.79
N MET A 92 -10.10 2.12 8.00
CA MET A 92 -9.15 2.16 6.88
C MET A 92 -9.53 3.24 5.85
N VAL A 93 -10.81 3.39 5.52
CA VAL A 93 -11.27 4.46 4.61
C VAL A 93 -11.06 5.84 5.22
N ALA A 94 -11.31 6.02 6.52
CA ALA A 94 -11.06 7.28 7.21
C ALA A 94 -9.57 7.63 7.24
N GLU A 95 -8.71 6.65 7.51
CA GLU A 95 -7.25 6.79 7.46
C GLU A 95 -6.77 7.12 6.04
N GLN A 96 -7.29 6.43 5.01
CA GLN A 96 -6.95 6.75 3.63
C GLN A 96 -7.38 8.18 3.25
N LYS A 97 -8.56 8.63 3.69
CA LYS A 97 -9.01 10.01 3.50
C LYS A 97 -8.11 11.00 4.22
N ARG A 98 -7.70 10.71 5.46
CA ARG A 98 -6.74 11.52 6.21
C ARG A 98 -5.40 11.61 5.49
N PHE A 99 -4.86 10.49 5.02
CA PHE A 99 -3.61 10.45 4.28
C PHE A 99 -3.70 11.24 2.95
N LYS A 100 -4.79 11.11 2.20
CA LYS A 100 -5.02 11.92 0.99
C LYS A 100 -5.11 13.41 1.32
N MET A 101 -5.78 13.77 2.39
CA MET A 101 -5.88 15.17 2.84
C MET A 101 -4.54 15.71 3.31
N GLU A 102 -3.71 14.91 3.98
CA GLU A 102 -2.33 15.26 4.36
C GLU A 102 -1.48 15.51 3.12
N ILE A 103 -1.56 14.63 2.11
CA ILE A 103 -0.87 14.83 0.83
C ILE A 103 -1.34 16.12 0.14
N GLU A 104 -2.65 16.38 0.09
CA GLU A 104 -3.17 17.60 -0.53
C GLU A 104 -2.75 18.85 0.27
N LEU A 105 -2.76 18.80 1.60
CA LEU A 105 -2.25 19.87 2.45
C LEU A 105 -0.76 20.10 2.24
N GLU A 106 0.05 19.05 2.13
CA GLU A 106 1.47 19.15 1.86
C GLU A 106 1.73 19.67 0.43
N ARG A 107 0.88 19.31 -0.53
CA ARG A 107 0.88 19.86 -1.89
C ARG A 107 0.52 21.35 -1.89
N LEU A 108 -0.46 21.76 -1.09
CA LEU A 108 -0.82 23.17 -0.93
C LEU A 108 0.24 23.95 -0.17
N ARG A 109 0.92 23.35 0.82
CA ARG A 109 2.08 23.94 1.50
C ARG A 109 3.23 24.10 0.53
N THR A 110 3.59 23.07 -0.22
CA THR A 110 4.63 23.17 -1.25
C THR A 110 4.22 24.13 -2.35
N THR A 111 2.97 24.19 -2.80
CA THR A 111 2.51 25.15 -3.82
C THR A 111 2.46 26.60 -3.29
N SER A 112 2.11 26.80 -2.01
CA SER A 112 2.11 28.09 -1.31
C SER A 112 3.54 28.57 -1.01
N VAL A 113 4.44 27.67 -0.62
CA VAL A 113 5.87 27.95 -0.41
C VAL A 113 6.61 28.09 -1.75
N VAL A 114 6.17 27.44 -2.83
CA VAL A 114 6.67 27.65 -4.20
C VAL A 114 6.19 28.98 -4.79
N SER A 115 5.13 29.59 -4.25
CA SER A 115 4.72 30.94 -4.63
C SER A 115 5.37 32.06 -3.79
N ALA A 116 6.21 31.75 -2.80
CA ALA A 116 6.86 32.81 -2.01
C ALA A 116 8.29 32.56 -1.52
N ASN A 117 8.89 31.35 -1.63
CA ASN A 117 10.28 31.15 -1.17
C ASN A 117 11.04 29.89 -1.68
N SER A 118 10.62 29.21 -2.76
CA SER A 118 11.52 28.23 -3.37
C SER A 118 12.64 28.96 -4.11
N LYS A 119 13.85 28.95 -3.54
CA LYS A 119 15.05 29.36 -4.26
C LYS A 119 15.08 28.61 -5.60
N PRO A 120 15.27 29.30 -6.74
CA PRO A 120 15.35 28.64 -8.03
C PRO A 120 16.47 27.60 -8.00
N SER A 121 16.13 26.35 -8.26
CA SER A 121 17.06 25.22 -8.25
C SER A 121 17.72 25.06 -9.62
N CYS A 122 19.01 24.72 -9.62
CA CYS A 122 19.79 24.40 -10.82
C CYS A 122 19.16 23.31 -11.70
N TYR A 123 18.28 22.46 -11.14
CA TYR A 123 17.54 21.45 -11.90
C TYR A 123 16.60 22.06 -12.97
N GLU A 124 16.14 23.31 -12.80
CA GLU A 124 15.32 23.98 -13.83
C GLU A 124 16.13 24.30 -15.10
N LEU A 125 17.46 24.34 -15.02
CA LEU A 125 18.32 24.58 -16.18
C LEU A 125 18.36 23.38 -17.13
N THR A 126 18.32 22.14 -16.60
CA THR A 126 18.36 20.92 -17.44
C THR A 126 17.13 20.76 -18.32
N LYS A 127 16.03 21.46 -18.01
CA LYS A 127 14.83 21.49 -18.84
C LYS A 127 14.95 22.43 -20.06
N ASN A 128 15.81 23.44 -19.99
CA ASN A 128 15.85 24.56 -20.95
C ASN A 128 17.20 24.77 -21.63
N VAL A 129 18.28 24.23 -21.06
CA VAL A 129 19.63 24.25 -21.62
C VAL A 129 19.96 22.82 -22.03
N PRO A 130 20.28 22.55 -23.31
CA PRO A 130 20.73 21.23 -23.72
C PRO A 130 22.12 20.93 -23.13
N ASN A 131 22.45 19.65 -22.94
CA ASN A 131 23.79 19.25 -22.53
C ASN A 131 24.85 19.69 -23.54
N PHE A 132 26.04 20.04 -23.05
CA PHE A 132 27.15 20.45 -23.90
C PHE A 132 27.68 19.27 -24.73
N ASP A 133 27.83 19.48 -26.04
CA ASP A 133 28.51 18.53 -26.95
C ASP A 133 29.96 18.98 -27.15
N PRO A 134 30.96 18.24 -26.64
CA PRO A 134 32.36 18.64 -26.74
C PRO A 134 32.94 18.46 -28.15
N LYS A 135 32.28 17.69 -29.03
CA LYS A 135 32.78 17.41 -30.39
C LYS A 135 32.39 18.52 -31.37
N ASN A 136 31.16 18.99 -31.28
CA ASN A 136 30.61 19.97 -32.24
C ASN A 136 30.20 21.30 -31.59
N GLY A 137 30.19 21.38 -30.26
CA GLY A 137 29.73 22.53 -29.51
C GLY A 137 30.82 23.58 -29.28
N ASP A 138 30.44 24.85 -29.42
CA ASP A 138 31.24 26.00 -29.00
C ASP A 138 30.97 26.28 -27.51
N ILE A 139 32.01 26.16 -26.68
CA ILE A 139 31.89 26.33 -25.22
C ILE A 139 31.54 27.77 -24.85
N ALA A 140 32.00 28.76 -25.60
CA ALA A 140 31.71 30.16 -25.33
C ALA A 140 30.24 30.48 -25.60
N LEU A 141 29.68 29.93 -26.69
CA LEU A 141 28.24 30.04 -26.98
C LEU A 141 27.39 29.29 -25.95
N PHE A 142 27.80 28.08 -25.57
CA PHE A 142 27.11 27.30 -24.54
C PHE A 142 27.09 28.03 -23.19
N LEU A 143 28.23 28.54 -22.72
CA LEU A 143 28.33 29.29 -21.48
C LEU A 143 27.47 30.57 -21.53
N SER A 144 27.42 31.25 -22.67
CA SER A 144 26.55 32.42 -22.86
C SER A 144 25.06 32.09 -22.76
N LEU A 145 24.65 30.94 -23.29
CA LEU A 145 23.28 30.42 -23.17
C LEU A 145 22.97 30.06 -21.71
N PHE A 146 23.88 29.33 -21.07
CA PHE A 146 23.79 28.94 -19.66
C PHE A 146 23.61 30.17 -18.76
N GLU A 147 24.48 31.18 -18.85
CA GLU A 147 24.42 32.40 -18.05
C GLU A 147 23.09 33.14 -18.21
N ARG A 148 22.57 33.20 -19.45
CA ARG A 148 21.29 33.82 -19.74
C ARG A 148 20.15 33.07 -19.06
N GLN A 149 20.16 31.74 -19.08
CA GLN A 149 19.12 30.92 -18.44
C GLN A 149 19.23 30.94 -16.92
N ALA A 150 20.45 30.89 -16.36
CA ALA A 150 20.68 31.01 -14.93
C ALA A 150 20.19 32.36 -14.38
N LYS A 151 20.47 33.46 -15.10
CA LYS A 151 19.94 34.80 -14.76
C LYS A 151 18.41 34.87 -14.88
N ARG A 152 17.82 34.30 -15.94
CA ARG A 152 16.36 34.27 -16.12
C ARG A 152 15.67 33.46 -15.02
N ALA A 153 16.30 32.36 -14.60
CA ALA A 153 15.84 31.54 -13.49
C ALA A 153 16.14 32.18 -12.12
N GLN A 154 16.88 33.29 -12.04
CA GLN A 154 17.27 33.96 -10.80
C GLN A 154 18.12 33.08 -9.85
N ILE A 155 18.92 32.18 -10.42
CA ILE A 155 19.81 31.29 -9.64
C ILE A 155 20.95 32.11 -9.05
N ASP A 156 21.23 31.90 -7.76
CA ASP A 156 22.34 32.53 -7.05
C ASP A 156 23.68 32.13 -7.70
N THR A 157 24.57 33.09 -7.91
CA THR A 157 25.86 32.87 -8.57
C THR A 157 26.72 31.78 -7.95
N LYS A 158 26.59 31.54 -6.64
CA LYS A 158 27.30 30.45 -5.95
C LYS A 158 26.86 29.06 -6.42
N ASP A 159 25.63 28.94 -6.91
CA ASP A 159 25.05 27.68 -7.35
C ASP A 159 25.28 27.45 -8.85
N TRP A 160 25.83 28.43 -9.58
CA TRP A 160 26.02 28.31 -11.04
C TRP A 160 26.97 27.18 -11.43
N VAL A 161 28.03 26.93 -10.66
CA VAL A 161 28.95 25.82 -10.95
C VAL A 161 28.21 24.49 -10.86
N SER A 162 27.37 24.30 -9.84
CA SER A 162 26.57 23.08 -9.68
C SER A 162 25.62 22.87 -10.87
N GLY A 163 24.95 23.92 -11.34
CA GLY A 163 24.07 23.85 -12.51
C GLY A 163 24.81 23.63 -13.81
N LEU A 164 26.03 24.18 -13.93
CA LEU A 164 26.89 23.96 -15.08
C LEU A 164 27.29 22.48 -15.16
N LEU A 165 27.77 21.88 -14.07
CA LEU A 165 28.22 20.49 -14.02
C LEU A 165 27.14 19.48 -14.44
N MET A 166 25.86 19.75 -14.15
CA MET A 166 24.75 18.90 -14.57
C MET A 166 24.56 18.84 -16.09
N LEU A 167 25.02 19.87 -16.81
CA LEU A 167 24.89 20.00 -18.26
C LEU A 167 26.19 19.62 -18.99
N MET A 168 27.25 19.30 -18.25
CA MET A 168 28.56 18.97 -18.81
C MET A 168 28.74 17.45 -18.96
N PRO A 169 29.39 17.00 -20.06
CA PRO A 169 29.92 15.65 -20.19
C PRO A 169 30.84 15.24 -19.04
N SER A 170 30.88 13.94 -18.74
CA SER A 170 31.59 13.40 -17.57
C SER A 170 33.10 13.55 -17.61
N ASP A 171 33.70 13.57 -18.79
CA ASP A 171 35.12 13.84 -19.03
C ASP A 171 35.50 15.28 -18.65
N ILE A 172 34.65 16.26 -19.00
CA ILE A 172 34.87 17.66 -18.62
C ILE A 172 34.61 17.88 -17.12
N VAL A 173 33.58 17.26 -16.56
CA VAL A 173 33.32 17.29 -15.11
C VAL A 173 34.53 16.80 -14.32
N GLN A 174 35.18 15.72 -14.77
CA GLN A 174 36.39 15.19 -14.13
C GLN A 174 37.59 16.15 -14.23
N LEU A 175 37.70 16.93 -15.30
CA LEU A 175 38.75 17.95 -15.43
C LEU A 175 38.52 19.09 -14.43
N ILE A 176 37.28 19.57 -14.32
CA ILE A 176 36.90 20.63 -13.37
C ILE A 176 37.12 20.17 -11.92
N ALA A 177 36.83 18.91 -11.60
CA ALA A 177 37.00 18.34 -10.26
C ALA A 177 38.46 18.26 -9.78
N ARG A 178 39.45 18.52 -10.64
CA ARG A 178 40.87 18.59 -10.27
C ARG A 178 41.29 19.97 -9.74
N GLU A 179 40.45 20.99 -9.91
CA GLU A 179 40.67 22.32 -9.36
C GLU A 179 40.49 22.30 -7.83
N SER A 180 41.17 23.20 -7.12
CA SER A 180 41.05 23.28 -5.66
C SER A 180 39.64 23.74 -5.25
N GLU A 181 39.22 23.38 -4.03
CA GLU A 181 37.89 23.76 -3.50
C GLU A 181 37.69 25.28 -3.51
N GLU A 182 38.75 26.05 -3.22
CA GLU A 182 38.72 27.50 -3.26
C GLU A 182 38.46 28.07 -4.67
N ASN A 183 38.81 27.34 -5.72
CA ASN A 183 38.63 27.78 -7.11
C ASN A 183 37.36 27.18 -7.75
N PHE A 184 36.96 26.00 -7.30
CA PHE A 184 35.85 25.23 -7.86
C PHE A 184 34.52 25.98 -7.75
N ASP A 185 34.26 26.65 -6.63
CA ASP A 185 33.01 27.39 -6.41
C ASP A 185 32.91 28.71 -7.18
N HIS A 186 33.99 29.15 -7.83
CA HIS A 186 34.04 30.42 -8.55
C HIS A 186 33.72 30.23 -10.03
N TYR A 187 32.47 30.51 -10.42
CA TYR A 187 32.01 30.39 -11.81
C TYR A 187 32.94 31.06 -12.84
N ASN A 188 33.43 32.28 -12.58
CA ASN A 188 34.31 32.99 -13.52
C ASN A 188 35.66 32.29 -13.70
N TYR A 189 36.16 31.62 -12.66
CA TYR A 189 37.38 30.83 -12.73
C TYR A 189 37.14 29.57 -13.59
N ILE A 190 36.10 28.80 -13.28
CA ILE A 190 35.70 27.60 -14.04
C ILE A 190 35.41 27.94 -15.52
N LYS A 191 34.76 29.08 -15.78
CA LYS A 191 34.55 29.61 -17.13
C LYS A 191 35.86 29.79 -17.88
N GLY A 192 36.88 30.35 -17.23
CA GLY A 192 38.22 30.53 -17.79
C GLY A 192 38.90 29.19 -18.12
N VAL A 193 38.81 28.22 -17.19
CA VAL A 193 39.34 26.86 -17.39
C VAL A 193 38.69 26.20 -18.61
N LEU A 194 37.36 26.26 -18.72
CA LEU A 194 36.60 25.70 -19.83
C LEU A 194 36.93 26.33 -21.18
N LEU A 195 37.06 27.65 -21.23
CA LEU A 195 37.48 28.36 -22.44
C LEU A 195 38.89 27.95 -22.86
N LYS A 196 39.81 27.77 -21.90
CA LYS A 196 41.17 27.32 -22.19
C LYS A 196 41.20 25.88 -22.73
N ILE A 197 40.41 24.97 -22.13
CA ILE A 197 40.32 23.57 -22.58
C ILE A 197 39.88 23.46 -24.04
N GLN A 198 39.04 24.36 -24.55
CA GLN A 198 38.68 24.34 -25.97
C GLN A 198 39.72 24.98 -26.89
N ILE A 199 40.53 25.93 -26.39
CA ILE A 199 41.55 26.63 -27.17
C ILE A 199 42.80 25.76 -27.39
N GLU A 200 43.27 25.03 -26.37
CA GLU A 200 44.49 24.20 -26.46
C GLU A 200 44.43 23.11 -27.56
N PRO A 201 43.37 22.29 -27.71
CA PRO A 201 43.29 21.29 -28.78
C PRO A 201 43.09 21.90 -30.17
N ARG A 202 42.51 23.09 -30.31
CA ARG A 202 42.42 23.80 -31.61
C ARG A 202 43.78 24.33 -32.06
N ARG A 203 44.57 24.89 -31.15
CA ARG A 203 45.92 25.40 -31.47
C ARG A 203 46.86 24.29 -31.95
N ILE A 204 46.79 23.12 -31.32
CA ILE A 204 47.62 21.96 -31.71
C ILE A 204 47.23 21.44 -33.11
N GLN A 205 45.98 21.58 -33.54
CA GLN A 205 45.55 21.21 -34.89
C GLN A 205 45.98 22.21 -35.97
N GLU A 206 46.05 23.50 -35.63
CA GLU A 206 46.52 24.56 -36.54
C GLU A 206 48.06 24.62 -36.65
N GLU A 207 48.79 24.11 -35.65
CA GLU A 207 50.27 24.05 -35.63
C GLU A 207 50.87 22.84 -36.36
N ILE A 208 50.08 21.90 -36.87
CA ILE A 208 50.61 20.87 -37.76
C ILE A 208 50.80 21.51 -39.15
N PRO A 209 52.03 21.81 -39.59
CA PRO A 209 52.20 22.32 -40.95
C PRO A 209 51.71 21.25 -41.92
N SER A 210 50.87 21.64 -42.88
CA SER A 210 50.57 20.79 -44.03
C SER A 210 51.89 20.25 -44.58
N PRO A 211 51.98 18.92 -44.85
CA PRO A 211 53.21 18.36 -45.39
C PRO A 211 53.61 19.14 -46.65
N PRO A 212 54.91 19.48 -46.83
CA PRO A 212 55.36 20.17 -48.02
C PRO A 212 54.88 19.43 -49.27
N GLU A 213 54.40 20.15 -50.29
CA GLU A 213 53.90 19.57 -51.55
C GLU A 213 54.88 18.57 -52.20
N GLU A 214 56.17 18.66 -51.87
CA GLU A 214 57.23 17.73 -52.29
C GLU A 214 57.06 16.30 -51.74
N PHE A 215 56.37 16.09 -50.61
CA PHE A 215 56.11 14.73 -50.09
C PHE A 215 55.18 13.93 -50.99
N GLY A 216 54.27 14.60 -51.71
CA GLY A 216 53.41 13.96 -52.71
C GLY A 216 54.20 13.47 -53.93
N GLU A 217 55.18 14.23 -54.39
CA GLU A 217 56.02 13.86 -55.54
C GLU A 217 56.99 12.72 -55.22
N ILE A 218 57.57 12.70 -54.00
CA ILE A 218 58.51 11.63 -53.59
C ILE A 218 57.78 10.28 -53.52
N LEU A 219 56.55 10.25 -53.01
CA LEU A 219 55.77 9.01 -52.94
C LEU A 219 55.27 8.55 -54.31
N ALA A 220 54.90 9.48 -55.20
CA ALA A 220 54.54 9.14 -56.58
C ALA A 220 55.71 8.49 -57.34
N ARG A 221 56.95 8.93 -57.09
CA ARG A 221 58.17 8.39 -57.73
C ARG A 221 58.63 7.02 -57.20
N ILE A 222 58.20 6.65 -56.01
CA ILE A 222 58.53 5.35 -55.39
C ILE A 222 57.50 4.29 -55.78
N TYR A 223 56.25 4.70 -56.04
CA TYR A 223 55.11 3.79 -56.25
C TYR A 223 54.55 3.78 -57.69
N PHE A 224 55.05 4.63 -58.60
CA PHE A 224 54.78 4.59 -60.05
C PHE A 224 56.08 4.73 -60.84
#